data_AF-A0A356V581-F1
#
_entry.id   AF-A0A356V581-F1
#
_cell.length_a   1.000
_cell.length_b   1.000
_cell.length_c   1.000
_cell.angle_alpha   90.00
_cell.angle_beta   90.00
_cell.angle_gamma   90.00
#
_symmetry.space_group_name_H-M   'P 1'
#
loop_
_entity.id
_entity.type
_entity.pdbx_description
1 polymer ?
#
loop_
_entity_poly.entity_id
_entity_poly.type
_entity_poly.pdbx_seq_one_letter_code
_entity_poly.pdbx_strand_id
1 'polypeptide(L)'
;MRCKREVEPNWWVKRLYDLFNVVSGYGSSIGRPAFWLFVLWIPAAIGKVKPQENWWPVWDTIIPAMAWSFGNLTPFFGFYRRYFKDETVIDSLLFYSGVQTVSGFILVFLLGLGIRNRFRLR
;
A
#
# COMPACT_ATOMS: atom_id res chain seq x y z
N MET A 1 20.47 6.98 -11.72
CA MET A 1 20.65 5.73 -10.97
C MET A 1 20.76 4.47 -11.85
N ARG A 2 20.20 4.44 -13.07
CA ARG A 2 20.40 3.33 -14.03
C ARG A 2 21.87 2.93 -14.22
N CYS A 3 22.77 3.90 -14.40
CA CYS A 3 24.20 3.62 -14.58
C CYS A 3 24.88 3.00 -13.35
N LYS A 4 24.37 3.25 -12.12
CA LYS A 4 24.91 2.61 -10.90
C LYS A 4 24.49 1.14 -10.79
N ARG A 5 23.30 0.78 -11.28
CA ARG A 5 22.80 -0.61 -11.31
C ARG A 5 23.64 -1.50 -12.23
N GLU A 6 24.17 -0.97 -13.33
CA GLU A 6 24.96 -1.75 -14.29
C GLU A 6 26.40 -1.98 -13.84
N VAL A 7 26.92 -1.12 -12.97
CA VAL A 7 28.29 -1.18 -12.45
C VAL A 7 28.39 -2.12 -11.23
N GLU A 8 27.29 -2.44 -10.55
CA GLU A 8 27.32 -3.31 -9.38
C GLU A 8 27.36 -4.80 -9.72
N PRO A 9 28.36 -5.56 -9.23
CA PRO A 9 28.50 -6.98 -9.50
C PRO A 9 27.59 -7.87 -8.63
N ASN A 10 27.11 -7.37 -7.49
CA ASN A 10 26.27 -8.16 -6.59
C ASN A 10 24.82 -8.25 -7.07
N TRP A 11 24.39 -9.47 -7.40
CA TRP A 11 23.05 -9.75 -7.92
C TRP A 11 21.92 -9.38 -6.96
N TRP A 12 22.11 -9.54 -5.65
CA TRP A 12 21.13 -9.15 -4.61
C TRP A 12 20.84 -7.66 -4.62
N VAL A 13 21.90 -6.85 -4.73
CA VAL A 13 21.79 -5.39 -4.73
C VAL A 13 21.11 -4.94 -6.02
N LYS A 14 21.44 -5.58 -7.15
CA LYS A 14 20.77 -5.37 -8.44
C LYS A 14 19.26 -5.63 -8.37
N ARG A 15 18.85 -6.69 -7.65
CA ARG A 15 17.44 -7.04 -7.41
C ARG A 15 16.69 -6.00 -6.56
N LEU A 16 17.36 -5.43 -5.55
CA LEU A 16 16.81 -4.31 -4.77
C LEU A 16 16.63 -3.06 -5.64
N TYR A 17 17.57 -2.75 -6.52
CA TYR A 17 17.43 -1.65 -7.48
C TYR A 17 16.30 -1.89 -8.48
N ASP A 18 16.05 -3.13 -8.89
CA ASP A 18 14.94 -3.48 -9.75
C ASP A 18 13.59 -3.35 -9.04
N LEU A 19 13.47 -3.83 -7.80
CA LEU A 19 12.31 -3.58 -6.95
C LEU A 19 12.05 -2.09 -6.79
N PHE A 20 13.10 -1.30 -6.53
CA PHE A 20 12.98 0.15 -6.40
C PHE A 20 12.54 0.84 -7.72
N ASN A 21 13.00 0.34 -8.86
CA ASN A 21 12.58 0.82 -10.18
C ASN A 21 11.11 0.46 -10.50
N VAL A 22 10.69 -0.77 -10.19
CA VAL A 22 9.31 -1.23 -10.40
C VAL A 22 8.34 -0.46 -9.50
N VAL A 23 8.70 -0.24 -8.24
CA VAL A 23 7.82 0.41 -7.26
C VAL A 23 7.77 1.93 -7.42
N SER A 24 8.91 2.59 -7.64
CA SER A 24 9.01 4.06 -7.57
C SER A 24 9.61 4.71 -8.83
N GLY A 25 10.08 3.93 -9.80
CA GLY A 25 10.77 4.48 -10.97
C GLY A 25 11.99 5.33 -10.56
N TYR A 26 12.78 4.83 -9.61
CA TYR A 26 13.89 5.54 -8.97
C TYR A 26 13.50 6.85 -8.23
N GLY A 27 12.26 6.99 -7.76
CA GLY A 27 11.79 8.21 -7.10
C GLY A 27 11.50 9.37 -8.06
N SER A 28 11.45 9.10 -9.37
CA SER A 28 11.05 10.09 -10.40
C SER A 28 9.55 10.03 -10.71
N SER A 29 8.90 8.89 -10.45
CA SER A 29 7.51 8.63 -10.83
C SER A 29 6.60 8.64 -9.61
N ILE A 30 5.70 9.62 -9.53
CA ILE A 30 4.68 9.73 -8.47
C ILE A 30 3.53 8.73 -8.70
N GLY A 31 3.19 8.45 -9.96
CA GLY A 31 2.03 7.60 -10.30
C GLY A 31 2.18 6.12 -9.96
N ARG A 32 3.40 5.57 -9.99
CA ARG A 32 3.65 4.15 -9.69
C ARG A 32 3.44 3.77 -8.23
N PRO A 33 4.00 4.48 -7.23
CA PRO A 33 3.73 4.16 -5.83
C PRO A 33 2.26 4.40 -5.46
N ALA A 34 1.58 5.39 -6.07
CA ALA A 34 0.15 5.58 -5.91
C ALA A 34 -0.68 4.41 -6.48
N PHE A 35 -0.29 3.88 -7.64
CA PHE A 35 -0.91 2.70 -8.22
C PHE A 35 -0.72 1.46 -7.34
N TRP A 36 0.50 1.23 -6.82
CA TRP A 36 0.76 0.11 -5.91
C TRP A 36 -0.04 0.20 -4.60
N LEU A 37 -0.25 1.40 -4.07
CA LEU A 37 -1.15 1.62 -2.93
C LEU A 37 -2.59 1.23 -3.27
N PHE A 38 -3.08 1.61 -4.45
CA PHE A 38 -4.42 1.24 -4.90
C PHE A 38 -4.57 -0.27 -5.10
N VAL A 39 -3.56 -0.94 -5.67
CA VAL A 39 -3.55 -2.40 -5.85
C VAL A 39 -3.52 -3.13 -4.51
N LEU A 40 -2.76 -2.66 -3.52
CA LEU A 40 -2.75 -3.24 -2.17
C LEU A 40 -4.03 -2.99 -1.37
N TRP A 41 -4.79 -1.96 -1.73
CA TRP A 41 -6.03 -1.59 -1.06
C TRP A 41 -7.20 -2.51 -1.40
N ILE A 42 -7.32 -2.91 -2.68
CA ILE A 42 -8.47 -3.68 -3.18
C ILE A 42 -8.66 -5.04 -2.48
N PRO A 43 -7.62 -5.90 -2.32
CA PRO A 43 -7.82 -7.24 -1.78
C PRO A 43 -8.25 -7.25 -0.31
N ALA A 44 -7.71 -6.32 0.49
CA ALA A 44 -8.13 -6.17 1.88
C ALA A 44 -9.55 -5.61 2.02
N ALA A 45 -9.98 -4.74 1.09
CA ALA A 45 -11.36 -4.26 1.08
C ALA A 45 -12.31 -5.41 0.73
N ILE A 46 -12.01 -6.19 -0.31
CA ILE A 46 -12.82 -7.35 -0.73
C ILE A 46 -12.87 -8.42 0.36
N GLY A 47 -11.74 -8.75 0.98
CA GLY A 47 -11.67 -9.79 2.02
C GLY A 47 -12.49 -9.49 3.27
N LYS A 48 -12.79 -8.20 3.54
CA LYS A 48 -13.62 -7.78 4.67
C LYS A 48 -15.11 -7.66 4.32
N VAL A 49 -15.48 -7.71 3.05
CA VAL A 49 -16.90 -7.74 2.64
C VAL A 49 -17.48 -9.08 3.06
N LYS A 50 -18.44 -9.05 3.99
CA LYS A 50 -19.16 -10.26 4.39
C LYS A 50 -20.03 -10.74 3.23
N PRO A 51 -20.10 -12.06 2.96
CA PRO A 51 -21.02 -12.58 1.97
C PRO A 51 -22.46 -12.25 2.40
N GLN A 52 -23.19 -11.56 1.53
CA GLN A 52 -24.56 -11.16 1.76
C GLN A 52 -25.46 -12.04 0.86
N GLU A 53 -26.66 -12.39 1.33
CA GLU A 53 -27.63 -13.18 0.53
C GLU A 53 -28.15 -12.42 -0.71
N ASN A 54 -28.03 -11.09 -0.72
CA ASN A 54 -28.44 -10.26 -1.85
C ASN A 54 -27.32 -10.13 -2.90
N TRP A 55 -27.69 -10.22 -4.18
CA TRP A 55 -26.77 -10.06 -5.32
C TRP A 55 -26.18 -8.64 -5.41
N TRP A 56 -26.87 -7.62 -4.90
CA TRP A 56 -26.33 -6.26 -4.83
C TRP A 56 -25.63 -6.00 -3.49
N PRO A 57 -24.35 -5.56 -3.51
CA PRO A 57 -23.65 -5.21 -2.30
C PRO A 57 -24.21 -3.88 -1.77
N VAL A 58 -24.66 -3.88 -0.51
CA VAL A 58 -25.17 -2.67 0.15
C VAL A 58 -24.01 -1.73 0.46
N TRP A 59 -24.12 -0.46 0.06
CA TRP A 59 -23.09 0.56 0.27
C TRP A 59 -22.65 0.68 1.74
N ASP A 60 -23.56 0.44 2.69
CA ASP A 60 -23.27 0.42 4.13
C ASP A 60 -22.26 -0.64 4.56
N THR A 61 -22.06 -1.70 3.78
CA THR A 61 -21.07 -2.75 4.08
C THR A 61 -19.75 -2.50 3.35
N ILE A 62 -19.83 -1.93 2.15
CA ILE A 62 -18.66 -1.66 1.28
C ILE A 62 -17.83 -0.51 1.83
N ILE A 63 -18.46 0.61 2.19
CA ILE A 63 -17.77 1.81 2.69
C ILE A 63 -16.91 1.52 3.93
N PRO A 64 -17.40 0.83 4.98
CA PRO A 64 -16.56 0.51 6.13
C PRO A 64 -15.47 -0.53 5.82
N ALA A 65 -15.70 -1.45 4.88
CA ALA A 65 -14.65 -2.39 4.43
C ALA A 65 -13.52 -1.68 3.68
N MET A 66 -13.89 -0.74 2.82
CA MET A 66 -12.98 0.17 2.12
C MET A 66 -12.19 1.05 3.09
N ALA A 67 -12.87 1.64 4.08
CA ALA A 67 -12.26 2.47 5.11
C ALA A 67 -11.30 1.68 6.01
N TRP A 68 -11.63 0.41 6.31
CA TRP A 68 -10.76 -0.49 7.06
C TRP A 68 -9.46 -0.77 6.30
N SER A 69 -9.56 -1.15 5.02
CA SER A 69 -8.38 -1.37 4.16
C SER A 69 -7.55 -0.10 3.99
N PHE A 70 -8.19 1.07 3.90
CA PHE A 70 -7.48 2.36 3.84
C PHE A 70 -6.76 2.66 5.16
N GLY A 71 -7.42 2.41 6.30
CA GLY A 71 -6.83 2.56 7.63
C GLY A 71 -5.57 1.71 7.83
N ASN A 72 -5.56 0.49 7.27
CA ASN A 72 -4.37 -0.37 7.26
C ASN A 72 -3.22 0.21 6.43
N LEU A 73 -3.51 0.80 5.27
CA LEU A 73 -2.47 1.40 4.41
C LEU A 73 -1.87 2.68 5.00
N THR A 74 -2.61 3.37 5.86
CA THR A 74 -2.18 4.64 6.46
C THR A 74 -2.15 4.57 7.99
N PRO A 75 -1.29 3.73 8.59
CA PRO A 75 -1.22 3.60 10.04
C PRO A 75 -0.78 4.90 10.73
N PHE A 76 -0.03 5.74 10.02
CA PHE A 76 0.50 7.01 10.52
C PHE A 76 -0.57 8.06 10.83
N PHE A 77 -1.76 7.95 10.22
CA PHE A 77 -2.88 8.83 10.55
C PHE A 77 -3.66 8.39 11.80
N GLY A 78 -3.37 7.21 12.36
CA GLY A 78 -3.98 6.73 13.61
C GLY A 78 -5.45 6.30 13.50
N PHE A 79 -6.04 6.33 12.30
CA PHE A 79 -7.44 5.94 12.07
C PHE A 79 -7.73 4.49 12.46
N TYR A 80 -6.78 3.58 12.21
CA TYR A 80 -6.95 2.15 12.49
C TYR A 80 -7.28 1.87 13.95
N ARG A 81 -6.51 2.46 14.88
CA ARG A 81 -6.64 2.20 16.33
C ARG A 81 -7.87 2.86 16.95
N ARG A 82 -8.41 3.91 16.33
CA ARG A 82 -9.56 4.67 16.84
C ARG A 82 -10.89 4.03 16.42
N TYR A 83 -10.98 3.52 15.19
CA TYR A 83 -12.25 3.08 14.60
C TYR A 83 -12.43 1.56 14.55
N PHE A 84 -11.36 0.77 14.65
CA PHE A 84 -11.42 -0.68 14.37
C PHE A 84 -10.82 -1.56 15.48
N LYS A 85 -10.78 -1.05 16.73
CA LYS A 85 -10.10 -1.70 17.87
C LYS A 85 -10.79 -2.97 18.39
N ASP A 86 -12.11 -3.10 18.19
CA ASP A 86 -12.95 -4.16 18.78
C ASP A 86 -13.54 -5.16 17.76
N GLU A 87 -13.10 -5.15 16.49
CA GLU A 87 -13.58 -6.13 15.51
C GLU A 87 -12.79 -7.45 15.63
N THR A 88 -13.50 -8.57 15.80
CA THR A 88 -12.94 -9.92 15.69
C THR A 88 -12.68 -10.24 14.22
N VAL A 89 -11.40 -10.40 13.86
CA VAL A 89 -10.96 -10.66 12.48
C VAL A 89 -10.39 -12.07 12.39
N ILE A 90 -10.59 -12.74 11.24
CA ILE A 90 -9.99 -14.04 10.93
C ILE A 90 -8.46 -13.88 10.90
N ASP A 91 -7.71 -14.85 11.45
CA ASP A 91 -6.25 -14.82 11.56
C ASP A 91 -5.53 -14.53 10.23
N SER A 92 -6.05 -15.03 9.11
CA SER A 92 -5.51 -14.79 7.77
C SER A 92 -5.63 -13.33 7.34
N LEU A 93 -6.73 -12.66 7.67
CA LEU A 93 -6.94 -11.24 7.40
C LEU A 93 -6.09 -10.35 8.32
N LEU A 94 -5.85 -10.79 9.56
CA LEU A 94 -4.97 -10.09 10.51
C LEU A 94 -3.51 -10.15 10.04
N PHE A 95 -3.05 -11.29 9.54
CA PHE A 95 -1.73 -11.39 8.92
C PHE A 95 -1.62 -10.48 7.69
N TYR A 96 -2.65 -10.49 6.82
CA TYR A 96 -2.69 -9.64 5.64
C TYR A 96 -2.67 -8.15 6.00
N SER A 97 -3.42 -7.72 7.02
CA SER A 97 -3.43 -6.31 7.46
C SER A 97 -2.06 -5.88 8.00
N GLY A 98 -1.33 -6.76 8.69
CA GLY A 98 0.05 -6.50 9.09
C GLY A 98 0.99 -6.26 7.90
N VAL A 99 0.96 -7.16 6.90
CA VAL A 99 1.76 -7.03 5.67
C VAL A 99 1.36 -5.78 4.88
N GLN A 100 0.07 -5.50 4.81
CA GLN A 100 -0.50 -4.33 4.15
C GLN A 100 -0.03 -3.03 4.83
N THR A 101 0.06 -3.03 6.16
CA THR A 101 0.50 -1.87 6.95
C THR A 101 1.97 -1.54 6.71
N VAL A 102 2.84 -2.55 6.76
CA VAL A 102 4.28 -2.39 6.48
C VAL A 102 4.49 -1.92 5.03
N SER A 103 3.79 -2.55 4.09
CA SER A 103 3.89 -2.22 2.66
C SER A 103 3.35 -0.81 2.37
N GLY A 104 2.22 -0.45 2.99
CA GLY A 104 1.61 0.87 2.90
C GLY A 104 2.54 1.97 3.40
N PHE A 105 3.20 1.76 4.55
CA PHE A 105 4.19 2.68 5.07
C PHE A 105 5.35 2.94 4.09
N ILE A 106 5.94 1.88 3.55
CA ILE A 106 7.04 1.99 2.56
C ILE A 106 6.57 2.74 1.32
N LEU A 107 5.38 2.42 0.80
CA LEU A 107 4.85 3.05 -0.41
C LEU A 107 4.48 4.52 -0.21
N VAL A 108 3.89 4.89 0.92
CA VAL A 108 3.61 6.29 1.27
C VAL A 108 4.92 7.07 1.41
N PHE A 109 5.95 6.47 2.01
CA PHE A 109 7.28 7.07 2.08
C PHE A 109 7.89 7.30 0.68
N LEU A 110 7.81 6.31 -0.21
CA LEU A 110 8.26 6.43 -1.60
C LEU A 110 7.45 7.46 -2.40
N LEU A 111 6.15 7.57 -2.15
CA LEU A 111 5.29 8.60 -2.72
C LEU A 111 5.74 9.99 -2.25
N GLY A 112 6.02 10.15 -0.95
CA GLY A 112 6.58 11.37 -0.38
C GLY A 112 7.93 11.77 -0.99
N LEU A 113 8.83 10.79 -1.21
CA LEU A 113 10.09 11.00 -1.94
C LEU A 113 9.84 11.51 -3.37
N GLY A 114 8.88 10.91 -4.09
CA GLY A 114 8.50 11.33 -5.44
C GLY A 114 7.95 12.75 -5.49
N ILE A 115 7.09 13.12 -4.54
CA ILE A 115 6.56 14.48 -4.39
C ILE A 115 7.71 15.47 -4.14
N ARG A 116 8.57 15.18 -3.16
CA ARG A 116 9.71 16.04 -2.81
C ARG A 116 10.64 16.26 -4.01
N ASN A 117 10.95 15.21 -4.77
CA ASN A 117 11.83 15.32 -5.93
C ASN A 117 11.22 16.19 -7.04
N ARG A 118 9.90 16.15 -7.26
CA ARG A 118 9.23 17.00 -8.26
C ARG A 118 9.23 18.48 -7.87
N PHE A 119 9.04 18.78 -6.58
CA PHE A 119 9.05 20.17 -6.08
C PHE A 119 10.46 20.75 -5.95
N ARG A 120 11.51 19.92 -5.92
CA ARG A 120 12.91 20.34 -5.81
C ARG A 120 13.58 20.62 -7.15
N LEU A 121 12.92 20.31 -8.27
CA LEU A 121 13.38 20.66 -9.61
C LEU A 121 12.74 22.01 -10.03
N ARG A 122 13.34 23.10 -9.54
CA ARG A 122 13.37 24.41 -10.18
C ARG A 122 14.79 24.93 -10.10
#